data_AF-A0A3R8Q037-F1
#
_entry.id   AF-A0A3R8Q037-F1
#
_cell.length_a   1.000
_cell.length_b   1.000
_cell.length_c   1.000
_cell.angle_alpha   90.00
_cell.angle_beta   90.00
_cell.angle_gamma   90.00
#
_symmetry.space_group_name_H-M   'P 1'
#
loop_
_entity.id
_entity.type
_entity.pdbx_description
1 polymer ?
#
loop_
_entity_poly.entity_id
_entity_poly.type
_entity_poly.pdbx_seq_one_letter_code
_entity_poly.pdbx_strand_id
1 'polypeptide(L)'
;MKPIIISASLFFGVIFVQAQQISVGEMARTARFSKVIDEINNGEAVLKYSDIQGDPFYKSGFSKAKVGDAENILSVRYNMYKDAFEVLNDSDIYAIPRNNAFSKITFIPSNETFILLNDDAGVAGYFLLLAEGRNTLLKKMAVSYSPEMPAPNTMIAGSPARFDLQKPIYFIKTEDNFIKITKKAEDLINALPADKKDVAKDFIKTNKIKMNEEADLIKLVTFLNK
;
A
#
# COMPACT_ATOMS: atom_id res chain seq x y z
N MET A 1 77.05 -9.92 8.99
CA MET A 1 75.79 -10.69 8.96
C MET A 1 74.68 -9.71 8.59
N LYS A 2 74.02 -9.87 7.43
CA LYS A 2 72.99 -8.94 6.93
C LYS A 2 71.61 -9.36 7.48
N PRO A 3 70.74 -8.43 7.94
CA PRO A 3 69.42 -8.80 8.39
C PRO A 3 68.50 -9.04 7.19
N ILE A 4 67.75 -10.14 7.24
CA ILE A 4 66.71 -10.49 6.26
C ILE A 4 65.39 -9.90 6.80
N ILE A 5 64.82 -8.94 6.09
CA ILE A 5 63.49 -8.41 6.37
C ILE A 5 62.48 -9.26 5.59
N ILE A 6 61.68 -10.03 6.30
CA ILE A 6 60.56 -10.80 5.74
C ILE A 6 59.36 -9.85 5.70
N SER A 7 58.99 -9.40 4.50
CA SER A 7 57.78 -8.60 4.27
C SER A 7 56.58 -9.55 4.15
N ALA A 8 55.77 -9.64 5.20
CA ALA A 8 54.50 -10.37 5.17
C ALA A 8 53.41 -9.48 4.56
N SER A 9 53.10 -9.70 3.29
CA SER A 9 51.98 -9.02 2.62
C SER A 9 50.66 -9.69 3.01
N LEU A 10 49.88 -9.06 3.90
CA LEU A 10 48.49 -9.45 4.15
C LEU A 10 47.63 -9.03 2.94
N PHE A 11 47.18 -10.00 2.16
CA PHE A 11 46.11 -9.81 1.18
C PHE A 11 44.78 -9.68 1.93
N PHE A 12 44.28 -8.45 2.09
CA PHE A 12 42.89 -8.19 2.44
C PHE A 12 42.01 -8.48 1.21
N GLY A 13 41.46 -9.69 1.11
CA GLY A 13 40.42 -10.01 0.15
C GLY A 13 39.12 -9.30 0.52
N VAL A 14 38.79 -8.23 -0.18
CA VAL A 14 37.46 -7.59 -0.06
C VAL A 14 36.46 -8.51 -0.76
N ILE A 15 35.64 -9.21 0.02
CA ILE A 15 34.50 -9.96 -0.51
C ILE A 15 33.43 -8.93 -0.88
N PHE A 16 33.34 -8.59 -2.16
CA PHE A 16 32.19 -7.87 -2.68
C PHE A 16 31.00 -8.84 -2.72
N VAL A 17 30.12 -8.75 -1.72
CA VAL A 17 28.80 -9.37 -1.80
C VAL A 17 27.97 -8.53 -2.77
N GLN A 18 27.90 -8.95 -4.03
CA GLN A 18 26.90 -8.41 -4.94
C GLN A 18 25.56 -9.04 -4.57
N ALA A 19 24.60 -8.20 -4.16
CA ALA A 19 23.21 -8.62 -4.05
C ALA A 19 22.74 -9.04 -5.45
N GLN A 20 22.47 -10.33 -5.64
CA GLN A 20 21.97 -10.84 -6.91
C GLN A 20 20.53 -10.36 -7.10
N GLN A 21 20.27 -9.66 -8.20
CA GLN A 21 18.92 -9.29 -8.63
C GLN A 21 18.21 -10.57 -9.09
N ILE A 22 17.28 -11.06 -8.27
CA ILE A 22 16.49 -12.27 -8.59
C ILE A 22 15.48 -11.90 -9.67
N SER A 23 15.33 -12.73 -10.72
CA SER A 23 14.34 -12.45 -11.76
C SER A 23 12.90 -12.63 -11.23
N VAL A 24 11.93 -11.91 -11.82
CA VAL A 24 10.50 -12.10 -11.50
C VAL A 24 10.08 -13.57 -11.65
N GLY A 25 10.61 -14.27 -12.65
CA GLY A 25 10.32 -15.69 -12.87
C GLY A 25 10.84 -16.60 -11.75
N GLU A 26 12.00 -16.30 -11.18
CA GLU A 26 12.54 -17.01 -10.02
C GLU A 26 11.80 -16.64 -8.73
N MET A 27 11.46 -15.37 -8.54
CA MET A 27 10.63 -14.92 -7.42
C MET A 27 9.25 -15.60 -7.46
N ALA A 28 8.59 -15.62 -8.62
CA ALA A 28 7.27 -16.23 -8.79
C ALA A 28 7.29 -17.73 -8.48
N ARG A 29 8.36 -18.43 -8.90
CA ARG A 29 8.59 -19.86 -8.63
C ARG A 29 8.83 -20.14 -7.14
N THR A 30 9.61 -19.29 -6.46
CA THR A 30 9.99 -19.52 -5.06
C THR A 30 8.95 -19.01 -4.07
N ALA A 31 8.21 -17.96 -4.40
CA ALA A 31 7.31 -17.26 -3.49
C ALA A 31 5.82 -17.62 -3.64
N ARG A 32 5.47 -18.63 -4.47
CA ARG A 32 4.08 -19.08 -4.69
C ARG A 32 3.14 -17.97 -5.17
N PHE A 33 3.54 -17.29 -6.23
CA PHE A 33 2.69 -16.28 -6.87
C PHE A 33 1.49 -16.96 -7.53
N SER A 34 0.28 -16.48 -7.25
CA SER A 34 -0.95 -17.01 -7.84
C SER A 34 -1.28 -16.25 -9.12
N LYS A 35 -1.51 -16.96 -10.23
CA LYS A 35 -1.99 -16.34 -11.46
C LYS A 35 -3.36 -15.69 -11.21
N VAL A 36 -3.52 -14.47 -11.71
CA VAL A 36 -4.74 -13.66 -11.56
C VAL A 36 -5.36 -13.44 -12.92
N ILE A 37 -6.69 -13.47 -12.95
CA ILE A 37 -7.49 -13.05 -14.09
C ILE A 37 -8.38 -11.88 -13.62
N ASP A 38 -8.50 -10.87 -14.48
CA ASP A 38 -9.30 -9.67 -14.27
C ASP A 38 -10.77 -9.95 -14.60
N GLU A 39 -11.37 -10.86 -13.83
CA GLU A 39 -12.73 -11.32 -14.01
C GLU A 39 -13.48 -11.38 -12.67
N ILE A 40 -14.80 -11.20 -12.72
CA ILE A 40 -15.74 -11.41 -11.61
C ILE A 40 -16.78 -12.45 -12.03
N ASN A 41 -16.95 -13.50 -11.24
CA ASN A 41 -18.09 -14.39 -11.38
C ASN A 41 -19.28 -13.78 -10.63
N ASN A 42 -20.31 -13.35 -11.37
CA ASN A 42 -21.52 -12.76 -10.82
C ASN A 42 -22.68 -13.77 -10.69
N GLY A 43 -22.38 -15.07 -10.70
CA GLY A 43 -23.34 -16.17 -10.68
C GLY A 43 -23.88 -16.53 -12.07
N GLU A 44 -24.39 -15.55 -12.81
CA GLU A 44 -25.00 -15.77 -14.15
C GLU A 44 -23.98 -15.77 -15.28
N ALA A 45 -22.91 -14.99 -15.13
CA ALA A 45 -21.85 -14.84 -16.11
C ALA A 45 -20.51 -14.51 -15.44
N VAL A 46 -19.44 -14.71 -16.20
CA VAL A 46 -18.10 -14.20 -15.88
C VAL A 46 -17.91 -12.89 -16.63
N LEU A 47 -17.77 -11.80 -15.89
CA LEU A 47 -17.54 -10.47 -16.44
C LEU A 47 -16.06 -10.13 -16.40
N LYS A 48 -15.50 -9.66 -17.52
CA LYS A 48 -14.15 -9.10 -17.54
C LYS A 48 -14.18 -7.70 -16.95
N TYR A 49 -13.11 -7.29 -16.28
CA TYR A 49 -13.01 -5.95 -15.71
C TYR A 49 -13.14 -4.85 -16.78
N SER A 50 -12.71 -5.13 -18.02
CA SER A 50 -12.86 -4.23 -19.17
C SER A 50 -14.31 -3.92 -19.53
N ASP A 51 -15.24 -4.77 -19.12
CA ASP A 51 -16.66 -4.68 -19.46
C ASP A 51 -17.48 -4.07 -18.30
N ILE A 52 -16.84 -3.78 -17.16
CA ILE A 52 -17.45 -3.21 -15.96
C ILE A 52 -17.14 -1.70 -15.92
N GLN A 53 -18.13 -0.87 -15.62
CA GLN A 53 -17.92 0.58 -15.54
C GLN A 53 -17.05 0.96 -14.33
N GLY A 54 -16.14 1.93 -14.50
CA GLY A 54 -15.23 2.36 -13.42
C GLY A 54 -13.87 1.66 -13.48
N ASP A 55 -13.04 1.88 -12.45
CA ASP A 55 -11.67 1.34 -12.40
C ASP A 55 -11.41 0.70 -11.02
N PRO A 56 -11.04 -0.60 -10.94
CA PRO A 56 -10.70 -1.24 -9.68
C PRO A 56 -9.27 -0.95 -9.24
N PHE A 57 -8.45 -0.30 -10.07
CA PHE A 57 -7.03 -0.05 -9.82
C PHE A 57 -6.78 1.35 -9.28
N TYR A 58 -5.75 1.47 -8.44
CA TYR A 58 -5.35 2.76 -7.87
C TYR A 58 -4.88 3.76 -8.94
N LYS A 59 -4.14 3.26 -9.92
CA LYS A 59 -3.71 3.97 -11.13
C LYS A 59 -3.85 3.01 -12.29
N SER A 60 -4.19 3.55 -13.46
CA SER A 60 -4.38 2.75 -14.66
C SER A 60 -3.05 2.13 -15.12
N GLY A 61 -3.10 0.83 -15.43
CA GLY A 61 -1.95 0.09 -15.95
C GLY A 61 -0.88 -0.28 -14.91
N PHE A 62 0.23 -0.83 -15.41
CA PHE A 62 1.37 -1.24 -14.60
C PHE A 62 2.43 -0.14 -14.56
N SER A 63 3.05 0.06 -13.40
CA SER A 63 4.11 1.02 -13.17
C SER A 63 5.30 0.35 -12.49
N LYS A 64 6.50 0.89 -12.70
CA LYS A 64 7.71 0.35 -12.08
C LYS A 64 7.71 0.67 -10.58
N ALA A 65 7.93 -0.35 -9.75
CA ALA A 65 8.05 -0.23 -8.31
C ALA A 65 9.15 -1.11 -7.76
N LYS A 66 9.77 -0.66 -6.67
CA LYS A 66 10.60 -1.51 -5.81
C LYS A 66 9.68 -2.36 -4.93
N VAL A 67 9.92 -3.67 -4.88
CA VAL A 67 9.08 -4.62 -4.15
C VAL A 67 9.90 -5.40 -3.14
N GLY A 68 9.47 -5.37 -1.87
CA GLY A 68 10.10 -6.08 -0.77
C GLY A 68 11.46 -5.50 -0.35
N ASP A 69 12.11 -6.19 0.60
CA ASP A 69 13.39 -5.74 1.19
C ASP A 69 14.58 -5.84 0.22
N ALA A 70 14.52 -6.76 -0.73
CA ALA A 70 15.50 -6.87 -1.81
C ALA A 70 15.37 -5.74 -2.85
N GLU A 71 14.35 -4.88 -2.72
CA GLU A 71 14.05 -3.76 -3.62
C GLU A 71 14.00 -4.14 -5.11
N ASN A 72 13.52 -5.36 -5.42
CA ASN A 72 13.42 -5.82 -6.79
C ASN A 72 12.49 -4.89 -7.59
N ILE A 73 12.95 -4.46 -8.77
CA ILE A 73 12.20 -3.53 -9.62
C ILE A 73 11.28 -4.30 -10.53
N LEU A 74 9.98 -4.24 -10.25
CA LEU A 74 8.95 -4.98 -10.99
C LEU A 74 7.92 -4.02 -11.62
N SER A 75 7.26 -4.46 -12.69
CA SER A 75 6.08 -3.76 -13.22
C SER A 75 4.86 -4.21 -12.42
N VAL A 76 4.33 -3.34 -11.56
CA VAL A 76 3.22 -3.66 -10.65
C VAL A 76 2.04 -2.72 -10.81
N ARG A 77 0.86 -3.18 -10.39
CA ARG A 77 -0.33 -2.35 -10.19
C ARG A 77 -1.02 -2.74 -8.89
N TYR A 78 -1.80 -1.83 -8.32
CA TYR A 78 -2.57 -2.09 -7.11
C TYR A 78 -4.06 -2.20 -7.43
N ASN A 79 -4.60 -3.40 -7.22
CA ASN A 79 -6.02 -3.70 -7.35
C ASN A 79 -6.72 -3.39 -6.01
N MET A 80 -7.43 -2.26 -5.96
CA MET A 80 -8.14 -1.79 -4.76
C MET A 80 -9.40 -2.60 -4.45
N TYR A 81 -9.95 -3.33 -5.44
CA TYR A 81 -11.08 -4.23 -5.21
C TYR A 81 -10.63 -5.52 -4.51
N LYS A 82 -9.50 -6.10 -4.95
CA LYS A 82 -8.92 -7.31 -4.33
C LYS A 82 -7.98 -7.01 -3.15
N ASP A 83 -7.69 -5.74 -2.86
CA ASP A 83 -6.65 -5.29 -1.90
C ASP A 83 -5.32 -6.03 -2.16
N ALA A 84 -4.92 -6.10 -3.43
CA ALA A 84 -3.79 -6.92 -3.87
C ALA A 84 -2.88 -6.15 -4.82
N PHE A 85 -1.57 -6.26 -4.61
CA PHE A 85 -0.59 -5.90 -5.62
C PHE A 85 -0.43 -7.04 -6.62
N GLU A 86 -0.35 -6.68 -7.89
CA GLU A 86 -0.23 -7.60 -9.00
C GLU A 86 1.01 -7.24 -9.82
N VAL A 87 1.75 -8.24 -10.28
CA VAL A 87 2.92 -8.08 -11.14
C VAL A 87 2.63 -8.59 -12.55
N LEU A 88 3.10 -7.86 -13.55
CA LEU A 88 3.12 -8.31 -14.94
C LEU A 88 4.41 -9.07 -15.19
N ASN A 89 4.30 -10.32 -15.63
CA ASN A 89 5.40 -11.13 -16.10
C ASN A 89 5.07 -11.68 -17.50
N ASP A 90 5.82 -11.22 -18.50
CA ASP A 90 5.52 -11.44 -19.93
C ASP A 90 4.10 -10.99 -20.31
N SER A 91 3.17 -11.94 -20.45
CA SER A 91 1.75 -11.68 -20.76
C SER A 91 0.80 -12.08 -19.62
N ASP A 92 1.35 -12.67 -18.55
CA ASP A 92 0.58 -13.17 -17.42
C ASP A 92 0.67 -12.22 -16.23
N ILE A 93 -0.41 -12.19 -15.45
CA ILE A 93 -0.54 -11.35 -14.26
C ILE A 93 -0.57 -12.25 -13.05
N TYR A 94 0.19 -11.89 -12.02
CA TYR A 94 0.30 -12.67 -10.80
C TYR A 94 0.09 -11.79 -9.56
N ALA A 95 -0.61 -12.30 -8.55
CA ALA A 95 -0.75 -11.63 -7.27
C ALA A 95 0.56 -11.77 -6.46
N ILE A 96 1.02 -10.65 -5.90
CA ILE A 96 2.12 -10.63 -4.94
C ILE A 96 1.62 -11.22 -3.61
N PRO A 97 2.32 -12.22 -3.04
CA PRO A 97 1.95 -12.83 -1.77
C PRO A 97 1.92 -11.81 -0.63
N ARG A 98 0.90 -11.90 0.23
CA ARG A 98 0.78 -11.07 1.44
C ARG A 98 1.63 -11.62 2.58
N ASN A 99 2.93 -11.40 2.52
CA ASN A 99 3.86 -11.79 3.59
C ASN A 99 4.94 -10.73 3.81
N ASN A 100 5.75 -10.91 4.86
CA ASN A 100 6.74 -9.91 5.28
C ASN A 100 7.77 -9.59 4.18
N ALA A 101 8.16 -10.56 3.35
CA ALA A 101 9.14 -10.38 2.28
C ALA A 101 8.67 -9.40 1.19
N PHE A 102 7.35 -9.22 1.03
CA PHE A 102 6.73 -8.29 0.08
C PHE A 102 5.89 -7.22 0.77
N SER A 103 6.23 -6.91 2.02
CA SER A 103 5.44 -5.99 2.84
C SER A 103 5.54 -4.53 2.42
N LYS A 104 6.49 -4.15 1.55
CA LYS A 104 6.70 -2.78 1.09
C LYS A 104 6.77 -2.71 -0.43
N ILE A 105 6.02 -1.78 -1.02
CA ILE A 105 6.00 -1.51 -2.46
C ILE A 105 6.17 0.00 -2.68
N THR A 106 7.25 0.44 -3.31
CA THR A 106 7.51 1.86 -3.59
C THR A 106 7.50 2.11 -5.09
N PHE A 107 6.50 2.86 -5.56
CA PHE A 107 6.41 3.26 -6.96
C PHE A 107 7.53 4.25 -7.31
N ILE A 108 8.33 3.91 -8.32
CA ILE A 108 9.50 4.72 -8.73
C ILE A 108 9.07 6.10 -9.27
N PRO A 109 8.04 6.24 -10.13
CA PRO A 109 7.71 7.53 -10.73
C PRO A 109 7.16 8.56 -9.74
N SER A 110 6.43 8.11 -8.70
CA SER A 110 5.75 9.00 -7.74
C SER A 110 6.41 9.01 -6.36
N ASN A 111 7.33 8.08 -6.08
CA ASN A 111 7.89 7.82 -4.76
C ASN A 111 6.84 7.45 -3.68
N GLU A 112 5.62 7.10 -4.10
CA GLU A 112 4.56 6.63 -3.20
C GLU A 112 4.90 5.23 -2.70
N THR A 113 4.78 5.03 -1.39
CA THR A 113 5.07 3.76 -0.75
C THR A 113 3.81 3.16 -0.15
N PHE A 114 3.54 1.91 -0.49
CA PHE A 114 2.52 1.09 0.15
C PHE A 114 3.18 0.12 1.13
N ILE A 115 2.53 -0.08 2.26
CA ILE A 115 2.93 -1.07 3.26
C ILE A 115 1.78 -2.05 3.52
N LEU A 116 2.12 -3.32 3.64
CA LEU A 116 1.24 -4.37 4.11
C LEU A 116 1.24 -4.36 5.63
N LEU A 117 0.08 -4.18 6.22
CA LEU A 117 -0.11 -4.36 7.65
C LEU A 117 -1.07 -5.51 7.91
N ASN A 118 -0.80 -6.25 8.96
CA ASN A 118 -1.72 -7.19 9.55
C ASN A 118 -1.82 -6.79 11.02
N ASP A 119 -2.92 -6.14 11.39
CA ASP A 119 -3.16 -5.69 12.75
C ASP A 119 -4.14 -6.64 13.45
N ASP A 120 -3.84 -6.96 14.71
CA ASP A 120 -4.64 -7.82 15.59
C ASP A 120 -6.04 -7.22 15.85
N ALA A 121 -6.21 -5.90 15.66
CA ALA A 121 -7.50 -5.22 15.73
C ALA A 121 -8.40 -5.43 14.49
N GLY A 122 -8.03 -6.32 13.57
CA GLY A 122 -8.85 -6.73 12.42
C GLY A 122 -8.74 -5.81 11.20
N VAL A 123 -7.76 -4.90 11.18
CA VAL A 123 -7.51 -3.98 10.05
C VAL A 123 -6.25 -4.43 9.32
N ALA A 124 -6.42 -5.32 8.35
CA ALA A 124 -5.33 -5.86 7.53
C ALA A 124 -5.37 -5.32 6.09
N GLY A 125 -4.26 -5.45 5.36
CA GLY A 125 -4.15 -5.15 3.93
C GLY A 125 -3.11 -4.09 3.60
N TYR A 126 -3.21 -3.51 2.40
CA TYR A 126 -2.26 -2.49 1.96
C TYR A 126 -2.71 -1.08 2.32
N PHE A 127 -1.75 -0.26 2.74
CA PHE A 127 -1.93 1.14 3.11
C PHE A 127 -0.92 1.99 2.37
N LEU A 128 -1.37 3.13 1.83
CA LEU A 128 -0.48 4.16 1.32
C LEU A 128 0.11 4.94 2.50
N LEU A 129 1.44 5.02 2.55
CA LEU A 129 2.20 5.80 3.52
C LEU A 129 2.18 7.29 3.12
N LEU A 130 1.60 8.13 3.98
CA LEU A 130 1.49 9.58 3.75
C LEU A 130 2.48 10.40 4.58
N ALA A 131 2.82 9.93 5.78
CA ALA A 131 3.84 10.52 6.63
C ALA A 131 4.46 9.44 7.52
N GLU A 132 5.76 9.53 7.75
CA GLU A 132 6.54 8.57 8.54
C GLU A 132 7.16 9.26 9.77
N GLY A 133 7.37 8.49 10.84
CA GLY A 133 7.92 8.95 12.12
C GLY A 133 7.33 8.14 13.27
N ARG A 134 7.44 8.67 14.51
CA ARG A 134 6.80 8.05 15.69
C ARG A 134 5.29 7.86 15.51
N ASN A 135 4.65 8.77 14.77
CA ASN A 135 3.28 8.68 14.30
C ASN A 135 3.31 8.52 12.77
N THR A 136 2.87 7.38 12.28
CA THR A 136 2.82 7.08 10.85
C THR A 136 1.40 7.30 10.33
N LEU A 137 1.23 8.22 9.37
CA LEU A 137 -0.06 8.47 8.72
C LEU A 137 -0.23 7.53 7.54
N LEU A 138 -1.34 6.81 7.53
CA LEU A 138 -1.66 5.77 6.57
C LEU A 138 -3.03 6.03 5.95
N LYS A 139 -3.16 5.70 4.67
CA LYS A 139 -4.41 5.78 3.91
C LYS A 139 -4.79 4.41 3.36
N LYS A 140 -5.97 3.93 3.73
CA LYS A 140 -6.59 2.74 3.14
C LYS A 140 -7.59 3.15 2.07
N MET A 141 -7.41 2.62 0.87
CA MET A 141 -8.27 2.84 -0.29
C MET A 141 -8.95 1.51 -0.66
N ALA A 142 -10.19 1.59 -1.14
CA ALA A 142 -10.96 0.44 -1.54
C ALA A 142 -11.89 0.80 -2.69
N VAL A 143 -12.22 -0.21 -3.48
CA VAL A 143 -13.27 -0.16 -4.50
C VAL A 143 -14.28 -1.25 -4.16
N SER A 144 -15.57 -0.95 -4.26
CA SER A 144 -16.62 -1.96 -4.18
C SER A 144 -17.14 -2.30 -5.57
N TYR A 145 -17.54 -3.55 -5.77
CA TYR A 145 -18.26 -3.98 -6.97
C TYR A 145 -19.76 -3.93 -6.72
N SER A 146 -20.50 -3.31 -7.63
CA SER A 146 -21.95 -3.31 -7.69
C SER A 146 -22.38 -4.13 -8.92
N PRO A 147 -23.17 -5.20 -8.76
CA PRO A 147 -23.59 -6.03 -9.89
C PRO A 147 -24.54 -5.30 -10.82
N GLU A 148 -24.65 -5.80 -12.06
CA GLU A 148 -25.68 -5.37 -12.99
C GLU A 148 -27.07 -5.63 -12.39
N MET A 149 -27.97 -4.66 -12.57
CA MET A 149 -29.36 -4.78 -12.23
C MET A 149 -30.18 -4.57 -13.51
N PRO A 150 -30.89 -5.59 -14.01
CA PRO A 150 -31.68 -5.45 -15.22
C PRO A 150 -32.81 -4.44 -15.02
N ALA A 151 -33.29 -3.87 -16.13
CA ALA A 151 -34.45 -2.98 -16.11
C ALA A 151 -35.66 -3.75 -15.54
N PRO A 152 -36.27 -3.29 -14.42
CA PRO A 152 -37.41 -4.01 -13.84
C PRO A 152 -38.66 -3.91 -14.73
N ASN A 153 -38.73 -2.90 -15.62
CA ASN A 153 -39.77 -2.73 -16.63
C ASN A 153 -39.28 -1.75 -17.72
N THR A 154 -40.11 -1.49 -18.74
CA THR A 154 -39.79 -0.61 -19.87
C THR A 154 -39.64 0.88 -19.51
N MET A 155 -40.06 1.29 -18.31
CA MET A 155 -40.02 2.69 -17.86
C MET A 155 -38.81 3.01 -16.96
N ILE A 156 -38.20 2.01 -16.34
CA ILE A 156 -37.05 2.16 -15.44
C ILE A 156 -35.86 1.44 -16.07
N ALA A 157 -34.83 2.20 -16.45
CA ALA A 157 -33.59 1.62 -16.95
C ALA A 157 -32.90 0.79 -15.86
N GLY A 158 -32.28 -0.32 -16.28
CA GLY A 158 -31.37 -1.06 -15.42
C GLY A 158 -30.09 -0.26 -15.12
N SER A 159 -29.27 -0.78 -14.22
CA SER A 159 -27.94 -0.25 -13.95
C SER A 159 -26.87 -1.26 -14.37
N PRO A 160 -25.84 -0.84 -15.12
CA PRO A 160 -24.74 -1.73 -15.48
C PRO A 160 -23.92 -2.11 -14.25
N ALA A 161 -23.17 -3.20 -14.36
CA ALA A 161 -22.15 -3.56 -13.38
C ALA A 161 -21.09 -2.45 -13.30
N ARG A 162 -20.67 -2.11 -12.08
CA ARG A 162 -19.69 -1.03 -11.88
C ARG A 162 -18.79 -1.21 -10.66
N PHE A 163 -17.62 -0.59 -10.74
CA PHE A 163 -16.68 -0.36 -9.66
C PHE A 163 -16.88 1.03 -9.07
N ASP A 164 -17.23 1.08 -7.78
CA ASP A 164 -17.47 2.30 -7.02
C ASP A 164 -16.28 2.59 -6.09
N LEU A 165 -15.55 3.68 -6.35
CA LEU A 165 -14.46 4.14 -5.49
C LEU A 165 -15.00 4.56 -4.12
N GLN A 166 -14.49 3.91 -3.07
CA GLN A 166 -14.89 4.21 -1.70
C GLN A 166 -14.11 5.41 -1.16
N LYS A 167 -14.74 6.14 -0.23
CA LYS A 167 -14.03 7.20 0.50
C LYS A 167 -12.86 6.58 1.27
N PRO A 168 -11.64 7.12 1.14
CA PRO A 168 -10.50 6.57 1.83
C PRO A 168 -10.66 6.71 3.35
N ILE A 169 -10.07 5.77 4.07
CA ILE A 169 -10.01 5.79 5.53
C ILE A 169 -8.57 6.04 5.93
N TYR A 170 -8.36 6.98 6.85
CA TYR A 170 -7.04 7.34 7.33
C TYR A 170 -6.79 6.74 8.71
N PHE A 171 -5.54 6.38 8.97
CA PHE A 171 -5.10 5.79 10.23
C PHE A 171 -3.79 6.46 10.69
N ILE A 172 -3.61 6.56 12.00
CA ILE A 172 -2.32 6.89 12.62
C ILE A 172 -1.84 5.66 13.37
N LYS A 173 -0.70 5.11 12.94
CA LYS A 173 0.01 4.07 13.67
C LYS A 173 1.06 4.72 14.57
N THR A 174 1.03 4.42 15.86
CA THR A 174 2.08 4.75 16.82
C THR A 174 2.79 3.47 17.27
N GLU A 175 3.72 3.57 18.23
CA GLU A 175 4.34 2.38 18.83
C GLU A 175 3.30 1.46 19.49
N ASP A 176 2.33 2.05 20.18
CA ASP A 176 1.36 1.30 21.01
C ASP A 176 -0.02 1.16 20.38
N ASN A 177 -0.38 1.99 19.39
CA ASN A 177 -1.76 2.11 18.92
C ASN A 177 -1.90 2.16 17.40
N PHE A 178 -3.04 1.66 16.92
CA PHE A 178 -3.48 1.81 15.54
C PHE A 178 -4.83 2.54 15.50
N ILE A 179 -4.79 3.85 15.25
CA ILE A 179 -5.91 4.76 15.47
C ILE A 179 -6.59 5.06 14.15
N LYS A 180 -7.87 4.69 14.00
CA LYS A 180 -8.70 5.13 12.86
C LYS A 180 -9.11 6.58 13.03
N ILE A 181 -8.82 7.43 12.04
CA ILE A 181 -9.26 8.83 12.03
C ILE A 181 -10.74 8.88 11.63
N THR A 182 -11.55 9.50 12.47
CA THR A 182 -12.96 9.80 12.19
C THR A 182 -13.13 11.27 11.83
N LYS A 183 -14.35 11.67 11.47
CA LYS A 183 -14.67 13.09 11.26
C LYS A 183 -14.58 13.93 12.55
N LYS A 184 -14.57 13.29 13.72
CA LYS A 184 -14.52 13.96 15.02
C LYS A 184 -13.07 14.04 15.48
N ALA A 185 -12.56 15.26 15.58
CA ALA A 185 -11.21 15.51 16.09
C ALA A 185 -11.00 14.95 17.50
N GLU A 186 -12.05 14.95 18.33
CA GLU A 186 -12.01 14.44 19.71
C GLU A 186 -11.66 12.96 19.78
N ASP A 187 -12.11 12.13 18.83
CA ASP A 187 -11.81 10.70 18.81
C ASP A 187 -10.29 10.48 18.68
N LEU A 188 -9.64 11.24 17.78
CA LEU A 188 -8.19 11.21 17.62
C LEU A 188 -7.48 11.74 18.88
N ILE A 189 -7.89 12.90 19.39
CA ILE A 189 -7.27 13.51 20.58
C ILE A 189 -7.34 12.56 21.78
N ASN A 190 -8.45 11.85 21.96
CA ASN A 190 -8.61 10.92 23.07
C ASN A 190 -7.71 9.68 22.98
N ALA A 191 -7.38 9.25 21.76
CA ALA A 191 -6.51 8.12 21.48
C ALA A 191 -5.00 8.45 21.53
N LEU A 192 -4.63 9.74 21.55
CA LEU A 192 -3.24 10.15 21.71
C LEU A 192 -2.75 10.01 23.16
N PRO A 193 -1.43 9.88 23.38
CA PRO A 193 -0.82 9.99 24.71
C PRO A 193 -1.21 11.28 25.43
N ALA A 194 -1.34 11.21 26.76
CA ALA A 194 -1.87 12.30 27.59
C ALA A 194 -1.12 13.63 27.41
N ASP A 195 0.20 13.58 27.27
CA ASP A 195 1.10 14.72 27.09
C ASP A 195 0.97 15.39 25.70
N LYS A 196 0.34 14.72 24.72
CA LYS A 196 0.15 15.23 23.36
C LYS A 196 -1.25 15.80 23.11
N LYS A 197 -2.22 15.57 24.01
CA LYS A 197 -3.63 15.90 23.78
C LYS A 197 -3.88 17.40 23.62
N ASP A 198 -3.39 18.22 24.55
CA ASP A 198 -3.62 19.66 24.54
C ASP A 198 -2.94 20.33 23.34
N VAL A 199 -1.70 19.94 23.07
CA VAL A 199 -0.91 20.45 21.93
C VAL A 199 -1.57 20.09 20.59
N ALA A 200 -2.09 18.87 20.44
CA ALA A 200 -2.86 18.46 19.26
C ALA A 200 -4.15 19.28 19.11
N LYS A 201 -4.91 19.45 20.20
CA LYS A 201 -6.16 20.21 20.22
C LYS A 201 -5.96 21.67 19.79
N ASP A 202 -4.94 22.32 20.34
CA ASP A 202 -4.60 23.71 20.01
C ASP A 202 -4.14 23.85 18.56
N PHE A 203 -3.33 22.91 18.07
CA PHE A 203 -2.89 22.91 16.67
C PHE A 203 -4.07 22.75 15.71
N ILE A 204 -4.97 21.81 15.98
CA ILE A 204 -6.18 21.55 15.18
C ILE A 204 -7.04 22.82 15.09
N LYS A 205 -7.29 23.48 16.23
CA LYS A 205 -8.11 24.69 16.29
C LYS A 205 -7.44 25.86 15.56
N THR A 206 -6.17 26.13 15.85
CA THR A 206 -5.44 27.29 15.32
C THR A 206 -5.23 27.19 13.82
N ASN A 207 -4.92 25.98 13.32
CA ASN A 207 -4.68 25.73 11.90
C ASN A 207 -5.94 25.34 11.13
N LYS A 208 -7.10 25.27 11.79
CA LYS A 208 -8.39 24.86 11.21
C LYS A 208 -8.32 23.53 10.46
N ILE A 209 -7.62 22.56 11.05
CA ILE A 209 -7.38 21.24 10.47
C ILE A 209 -8.71 20.52 10.26
N LYS A 210 -8.97 20.10 9.01
CA LYS A 210 -10.12 19.29 8.65
C LYS A 210 -9.76 17.80 8.69
N MET A 211 -10.48 17.04 9.50
CA MET A 211 -10.23 15.59 9.69
C MET A 211 -10.57 14.73 8.46
N ASN A 212 -11.13 15.32 7.41
CA ASN A 212 -11.49 14.67 6.16
C ASN A 212 -10.62 15.11 4.97
N GLU A 213 -9.64 15.99 5.18
CA GLU A 213 -8.76 16.50 4.11
C GLU A 213 -7.36 15.94 4.28
N GLU A 214 -6.85 15.25 3.26
CA GLU A 214 -5.56 14.54 3.32
C GLU A 214 -4.39 15.47 3.66
N ALA A 215 -4.33 16.65 3.03
CA ALA A 215 -3.27 17.63 3.26
C ALA A 215 -3.26 18.16 4.71
N ASP A 216 -4.44 18.35 5.31
CA ASP A 216 -4.57 18.79 6.70
C ASP A 216 -4.14 17.68 7.68
N LEU A 217 -4.47 16.42 7.37
CA LEU A 217 -4.01 15.27 8.14
C LEU A 217 -2.49 15.11 8.09
N ILE A 218 -1.88 15.25 6.90
CA ILE A 218 -0.42 15.24 6.74
C ILE A 218 0.20 16.36 7.58
N LYS A 219 -0.36 17.57 7.53
CA LYS A 219 0.12 18.72 8.33
C LYS A 219 0.05 18.44 9.84
N LEU A 220 -1.06 17.86 10.32
CA LEU A 220 -1.23 17.50 11.73
C LEU A 220 -0.21 16.44 12.17
N VAL A 221 -0.07 15.33 11.43
CA VAL A 221 0.84 14.24 11.82
C VAL A 221 2.30 14.68 11.74
N THR A 222 2.66 15.47 10.72
CA THR A 222 4.00 16.06 10.61
C THR A 222 4.33 16.93 11.82
N PHE A 223 3.35 17.67 12.37
CA PHE A 223 3.52 18.43 13.60
C PHE A 223 3.69 17.52 14.83
N LEU A 224 2.90 16.45 14.96
CA LEU A 224 3.00 15.50 16.07
C LEU A 224 4.32 14.71 16.10
N ASN A 225 5.01 14.60 14.95
CA ASN A 225 6.31 13.95 14.81
C ASN A 225 7.51 14.85 15.13
N LYS A 226 7.29 16.15 15.36
CA LYS A 226 8.31 17.05 15.91
C LYS A 226 8.44 16.87 17.42
#